data_AF-A0A4Y2HIU8-F1
#
_entry.id   AF-A0A4Y2HIU8-F1
#
_cell.length_a   1.000
_cell.length_b   1.000
_cell.length_c   1.000
_cell.angle_alpha   90.00
_cell.angle_beta   90.00
_cell.angle_gamma   90.00
#
_symmetry.space_group_name_H-M   'P 1'
#
loop_
_entity.id
_entity.type
_entity.pdbx_description
1 polymer ?
#
loop_
_entity_poly.entity_id
_entity_poly.type
_entity_poly.pdbx_seq_one_letter_code
_entity_poly.pdbx_strand_id
1 'polypeptide(L)'
;MDPYEDDIPDDNETEEGPTLPEFIEKLEEIWVNEKLAPELLQYEFDVVEIILDQIQHMESNLQKIQKKDFRVVFHEMELDRIKYVTHI
;
A
#
# COMPACT_ATOMS: atom_id res chain seq x y z
N MET A 1 -48.51 -2.79 -1.48
CA MET A 1 -47.47 -1.75 -1.56
C MET A 1 -47.09 -1.47 -0.12
N ASP A 2 -45.97 -2.01 0.32
CA ASP A 2 -45.45 -1.79 1.67
C ASP A 2 -44.79 -0.40 1.68
N PRO A 3 -45.19 0.54 2.55
CA PRO A 3 -44.68 1.91 2.53
C PRO A 3 -43.28 2.06 3.16
N TYR A 4 -42.60 0.94 3.46
CA TYR A 4 -41.26 0.91 4.07
C TYR A 4 -40.15 0.35 3.14
N GLU A 5 -40.40 0.21 1.84
CA GLU A 5 -39.40 -0.28 0.87
C GLU A 5 -38.45 0.81 0.31
N ASP A 6 -38.69 2.09 0.60
CA ASP A 6 -37.81 3.17 0.15
C ASP A 6 -36.84 3.59 1.27
N ASP A 7 -35.54 3.60 0.94
CA ASP A 7 -34.40 4.10 1.72
C ASP A 7 -33.81 3.19 2.81
N ILE A 8 -33.52 1.92 2.49
CA ILE A 8 -32.33 1.30 3.09
C ILE A 8 -31.13 1.84 2.30
N PRO A 9 -30.31 2.76 2.85
CA PRO A 9 -29.06 3.13 2.21
C PRO A 9 -28.24 1.84 2.04
N ASP A 10 -27.91 1.53 0.79
CA ASP A 10 -26.99 0.46 0.44
C ASP A 10 -25.61 0.83 1.01
N ASP A 11 -25.30 0.30 2.19
CA ASP A 11 -24.02 0.47 2.88
C ASP A 11 -22.84 -0.13 2.08
N ASN A 12 -23.08 -0.69 0.88
CA ASN A 12 -22.05 -1.17 -0.05
C ASN A 12 -21.45 -0.10 -0.96
N GLU A 13 -21.88 1.16 -0.94
CA GLU A 13 -21.11 2.27 -1.53
C GLU A 13 -20.03 2.79 -0.56
N THR A 14 -19.40 1.89 0.19
CA THR A 14 -18.07 2.20 0.71
C THR A 14 -17.12 2.06 -0.47
N GLU A 15 -16.70 3.18 -1.08
CA GLU A 15 -15.51 3.17 -1.94
C GLU A 15 -14.37 2.60 -1.08
N GLU A 16 -14.16 1.28 -1.15
CA GLU A 16 -13.02 0.63 -0.52
C GLU A 16 -11.79 1.21 -1.22
N GLY A 17 -11.18 2.20 -0.56
CA GLY A 17 -9.95 2.81 -1.04
C GLY A 17 -8.89 1.73 -1.30
N PRO A 18 -7.93 2.02 -2.19
CA PRO A 18 -6.95 1.03 -2.60
C PRO A 18 -6.25 0.36 -1.42
N THR A 19 -6.08 -0.95 -1.53
CA THR A 19 -5.39 -1.82 -0.59
C THR A 19 -3.87 -1.68 -0.73
N LEU A 20 -3.11 -2.11 0.27
CA LEU A 20 -1.63 -2.05 0.24
C LEU A 20 -1.00 -2.70 -1.02
N PRO A 21 -1.43 -3.88 -1.48
CA PRO A 21 -0.94 -4.45 -2.74
C PRO A 21 -1.16 -3.53 -3.95
N GLU A 22 -2.31 -2.87 -4.03
CA GLU A 22 -2.64 -1.95 -5.14
C GLU A 22 -1.75 -0.70 -5.10
N PHE A 23 -1.41 -0.19 -3.91
CA PHE A 23 -0.43 0.89 -3.76
C PHE A 23 0.98 0.47 -4.18
N ILE A 24 1.39 -0.78 -3.94
CA ILE A 24 2.69 -1.30 -4.38
C ILE A 24 2.73 -1.41 -5.91
N GLU A 25 1.67 -1.95 -6.53
CA GLU A 25 1.56 -2.00 -7.99
C GLU A 25 1.62 -0.59 -8.59
N LYS A 26 0.94 0.37 -7.97
CA LYS A 26 0.99 1.77 -8.40
C LYS A 26 2.39 2.37 -8.27
N LEU A 27 3.09 2.10 -7.17
CA LEU A 27 4.47 2.55 -6.98
C LEU A 27 5.42 1.97 -8.04
N GLU A 28 5.24 0.70 -8.41
CA GLU A 28 6.05 0.08 -9.47
C GLU A 28 5.81 0.76 -10.83
N GLU A 29 4.57 1.08 -11.19
CA GLU A 29 4.26 1.85 -12.41
C GLU A 29 4.93 3.22 -12.41
N ILE A 30 4.79 3.97 -11.30
CA ILE A 30 5.38 5.30 -11.14
C ILE A 30 6.91 5.20 -11.30
N TRP A 31 7.54 4.22 -10.67
CA TRP A 31 8.98 4.01 -10.73
C TRP A 31 9.48 3.71 -12.15
N VAL A 32 8.77 2.83 -12.88
CA VAL A 32 9.12 2.51 -14.27
C VAL A 32 9.00 3.75 -15.15
N ASN A 33 7.94 4.54 -14.96
CA ASN A 33 7.73 5.78 -15.71
C ASN A 33 8.83 6.80 -15.43
N GLU A 34 9.17 7.03 -14.16
CA GLU A 34 10.22 7.99 -13.75
C GLU A 34 11.57 7.63 -14.36
N LYS A 35 11.91 6.35 -14.37
CA LYS A 35 13.20 5.86 -14.91
C LYS A 35 13.31 5.98 -16.43
N LEU A 36 12.18 5.94 -17.14
CA LEU A 36 12.13 5.95 -18.60
C LEU A 36 11.80 7.32 -19.19
N ALA A 37 11.33 8.26 -18.38
CA ALA A 37 11.08 9.62 -18.79
C ALA A 37 12.40 10.41 -18.92
N PRO A 38 12.59 11.19 -19.99
CA PRO A 38 13.73 12.09 -20.13
C PRO A 38 13.63 13.35 -19.25
N GLU A 39 12.46 13.56 -18.65
CA GLU A 39 12.12 14.70 -17.81
C GLU A 39 11.59 14.23 -16.46
N LEU A 40 11.78 15.06 -15.43
CA LEU A 40 11.29 14.79 -14.08
C LEU A 40 9.76 14.83 -14.08
N LEU A 41 9.09 13.75 -13.66
CA LEU A 41 7.63 13.71 -13.61
C LEU A 41 7.11 14.38 -12.33
N GLN A 42 5.78 14.48 -12.23
CA GLN A 42 5.11 14.99 -11.04
C GLN A 42 5.35 14.05 -9.86
N TYR A 43 5.68 14.63 -8.70
CA TYR A 43 5.81 13.87 -7.47
C TYR A 43 4.44 13.34 -6.99
N GLU A 44 4.31 12.02 -6.92
CA GLU A 44 3.10 11.31 -6.48
C GLU A 44 3.07 11.18 -4.95
N PHE A 45 2.83 12.31 -4.27
CA PHE A 45 2.91 12.43 -2.80
C PHE A 45 2.07 11.38 -2.06
N ASP A 46 0.81 11.21 -2.44
CA ASP A 46 -0.12 10.34 -1.71
C ASP A 46 0.32 8.87 -1.72
N VAL A 47 0.80 8.39 -2.87
CA VAL A 47 1.29 7.00 -3.01
C VAL A 47 2.57 6.82 -2.18
N VAL A 48 3.50 7.78 -2.25
CA VAL A 48 4.78 7.68 -1.55
C VAL A 48 4.59 7.71 -0.04
N GLU A 49 3.79 8.64 0.50
CA GLU A 49 3.56 8.74 1.95
C GLU A 49 2.89 7.48 2.50
N ILE A 50 1.88 6.94 1.79
CA ILE A 50 1.20 5.71 2.21
C ILE A 50 2.19 4.55 2.28
N ILE A 51 3.04 4.37 1.27
CA ILE A 51 4.05 3.30 1.28
C ILE A 51 5.07 3.51 2.40
N LEU A 52 5.52 4.75 2.66
CA LEU A 52 6.46 5.05 3.74
C LEU A 52 5.86 4.74 5.12
N ASP A 53 4.61 5.12 5.37
CA ASP A 53 3.90 4.78 6.61
C ASP A 53 3.75 3.27 6.79
N GLN A 54 3.45 2.55 5.70
CA GLN A 54 3.31 1.09 5.72
C GLN A 54 4.66 0.39 5.98
N ILE A 55 5.76 0.89 5.42
CA ILE A 55 7.12 0.43 5.75
C ILE A 55 7.39 0.59 7.25
N GLN A 56 7.11 1.77 7.83
CA GLN A 56 7.33 2.03 9.26
C GLN A 56 6.47 1.13 10.14
N HIS A 57 5.22 0.88 9.76
CA HIS A 57 4.34 -0.04 10.46
C HIS A 57 4.86 -1.48 10.42
N MET A 58 5.30 -1.97 9.25
CA MET A 58 5.88 -3.30 9.13
C MET A 58 7.17 -3.46 9.95
N GLU A 59 8.04 -2.45 9.97
CA GLU A 59 9.25 -2.42 10.80
C GLU A 59 8.92 -2.51 12.30
N SER A 60 7.99 -1.67 12.77
CA SER A 60 7.55 -1.66 14.17
C SER A 60 6.92 -3.00 14.57
N ASN A 61 6.17 -3.62 13.66
CA ASN A 61 5.56 -4.93 13.90
C ASN A 61 6.62 -6.02 13.97
N LEU A 62 7.57 -6.05 13.03
CA LEU A 62 8.67 -7.02 13.01
C LEU A 62 9.52 -6.98 14.29
N GLN A 63 9.75 -5.79 14.86
CA GLN A 63 10.45 -5.65 16.15
C GLN A 63 9.73 -6.31 17.33
N LYS A 64 8.40 -6.44 17.25
CA LYS A 64 7.55 -6.98 18.33
C LYS A 64 7.29 -8.48 18.20
N ILE A 65 7.49 -9.07 17.02
CA ILE A 65 7.19 -10.49 16.78
C ILE A 65 8.32 -11.39 17.32
N GLN A 66 7.94 -12.51 17.94
CA GLN A 66 8.92 -13.51 18.39
C GLN A 66 9.60 -14.19 17.19
N LYS A 67 10.94 -14.16 17.16
CA LYS A 67 11.81 -14.68 16.08
C LYS A 67 11.70 -16.18 15.74
N LYS A 68 10.78 -16.92 16.38
CA LYS A 68 10.57 -18.36 16.13
C LYS A 68 9.48 -18.65 15.09
N ASP A 69 8.73 -17.62 14.67
CA ASP A 69 7.76 -17.75 13.59
C ASP A 69 8.43 -17.53 12.23
N PHE A 70 8.37 -18.52 11.34
CA PHE A 70 8.96 -18.45 10.01
C PHE A 70 8.33 -17.36 9.13
N ARG A 71 7.10 -16.92 9.43
CA ARG A 71 6.43 -15.81 8.74
C ARG A 71 7.18 -14.49 8.89
N VAL A 72 7.96 -14.33 9.97
CA VAL A 72 8.85 -13.18 10.17
C VAL A 72 9.81 -13.04 9.00
N VAL A 73 10.40 -14.14 8.53
CA VAL A 73 11.36 -14.12 7.41
C VAL A 73 10.69 -13.63 6.12
N PHE A 74 9.45 -14.04 5.85
CA PHE A 74 8.70 -13.57 4.68
C PHE A 74 8.39 -12.08 4.77
N HIS A 75 8.00 -11.58 5.95
CA HIS A 75 7.75 -10.15 6.16
C HIS A 75 9.04 -9.32 6.08
N GLU A 76 10.17 -9.82 6.58
CA GLU A 76 11.49 -9.19 6.41
C GLU A 76 11.89 -9.12 4.93
N MET A 77 11.75 -10.23 4.20
CA MET A 77 12.04 -10.26 2.76
C MET A 77 11.15 -9.30 1.96
N GLU A 78 9.87 -9.21 2.30
CA GLU A 78 8.94 -8.30 1.62
C GLU A 78 9.26 -6.84 1.93
N LEU A 79 9.58 -6.53 3.19
CA LEU A 79 10.03 -5.20 3.59
C LEU A 79 11.28 -4.77 2.81
N ASP A 80 12.24 -5.68 2.64
CA ASP A 80 13.47 -5.41 1.86
C ASP A 80 13.15 -5.13 0.39
N ARG A 81 12.21 -5.87 -0.22
CA ARG A 81 11.76 -5.62 -1.61
C ARG A 81 11.15 -4.24 -1.78
N ILE A 82 10.23 -3.86 -0.90
CA ILE A 82 9.54 -2.56 -0.98
C ILE A 82 10.54 -1.41 -0.75
N LYS A 83 11.45 -1.55 0.22
CA LYS A 83 12.51 -0.56 0.48
C LYS A 83 13.45 -0.37 -0.71
N TYR A 84 13.77 -1.44 -1.44
CA TYR A 84 14.62 -1.34 -2.62
C TYR A 84 13.99 -0.47 -3.72
N VAL A 85 12.67 -0.51 -3.88
CA VAL A 85 11.96 0.33 -4.85
C VAL A 85 11.90 1.79 -4.40
N THR A 86 11.80 2.06 -3.09
CA THR A 86 11.69 3.43 -2.55
C THR A 86 13.02 4.14 -2.33
N HIS A 87 14.10 3.42 -2.03
CA HIS A 87 15.41 4.02 -1.78
C HIS A 87 16.26 4.03 -3.06
N ILE A 88 16.20 5.17 -3.76
CA ILE A 88 17.11 5.52 -4.86
C ILE A 88 17.89 6.77 -4.47
#